data_AF-G4ZGY1-F1
#
_entry.id   AF-G4ZGY1-F1
#
_cell.length_a   1.000
_cell.length_b   1.000
_cell.length_c   1.000
_cell.angle_alpha   90.00
_cell.angle_beta   90.00
_cell.angle_gamma   90.00
#
_symmetry.space_group_name_H-M   'P 1'
#
loop_
_entity.id
_entity.type
_entity.pdbx_description
1 polymer ?
#
loop_
_entity_poly.entity_id
_entity_poly.type
_entity_poly.pdbx_seq_one_letter_code
_entity_poly.pdbx_strand_id
1 'polypeptide(L)'
;MTLRRLKVQPTTSIQEDSEQPGGGLNVIPAVYHWIATYWHRSQIGHRSEYSVERLLAFRDYHRRASIARVVAVCILAPIPAVCVALLIDSTPLKPPSDGWRANSTFFLRWCAASFFVAIGATAQLREVIVPGTLSAIGAVLIAIGTAVVHISVVIAVTANWRFPIPFGYVLLIGPFMMIYWSITVLVIGPRVIANSKILRHQMKTQFMIVSAHGLVTSTYPIVTAIFHRLSGPQQIAFVFVMP
;
A
#
# COMPACT_ATOMS: atom_id res chain seq x y z
N MET A 1 -13.47 4.91 -36.54
CA MET A 1 -13.03 6.29 -36.31
C MET A 1 -11.68 6.23 -35.60
N THR A 2 -10.60 6.39 -36.36
CA THR A 2 -9.23 6.05 -35.94
C THR A 2 -8.62 7.25 -35.21
N LEU A 3 -8.51 7.19 -33.88
CA LEU A 3 -7.89 8.27 -33.09
C LEU A 3 -6.38 8.27 -33.31
N ARG A 4 -5.91 9.27 -34.07
CA ARG A 4 -4.49 9.60 -34.27
C ARG A 4 -3.87 9.89 -32.89
N ARG A 5 -2.83 9.15 -32.50
CA ARG A 5 -1.98 9.50 -31.36
C ARG A 5 -1.36 10.88 -31.62
N LEU A 6 -1.81 11.90 -30.88
CA LEU A 6 -1.12 13.18 -30.79
C LEU A 6 0.16 12.97 -29.97
N LYS A 7 1.29 12.87 -30.67
CA LYS A 7 2.61 12.86 -30.06
C LYS A 7 3.00 14.33 -29.87
N VAL A 8 2.81 14.85 -28.65
CA VAL A 8 3.32 16.17 -28.30
C VAL A 8 4.84 16.03 -28.13
N GLN A 9 5.58 16.65 -29.04
CA GLN A 9 7.04 16.71 -29.00
C GLN A 9 7.42 17.86 -28.06
N PRO A 10 8.29 17.67 -27.04
CA PRO A 10 8.74 18.78 -26.22
C PRO A 10 9.73 19.62 -27.05
N THR A 11 9.38 20.87 -27.31
CA THR A 11 10.30 21.86 -27.91
C THR A 11 11.35 22.21 -26.86
N THR A 12 12.50 21.54 -26.88
CA THR A 12 13.65 21.92 -26.06
C THR A 12 14.50 22.90 -26.84
N SER A 13 14.22 24.18 -26.70
CA SER A 13 15.14 25.26 -27.08
C SER A 13 15.38 26.13 -25.85
N ILE A 14 16.22 25.62 -24.95
CA ILE A 14 16.90 26.46 -23.96
C ILE A 14 18.34 26.54 -24.44
N GLN A 15 18.68 27.70 -24.99
CA GLN A 15 20.01 28.10 -25.38
C GLN A 15 20.78 28.37 -24.08
N GLU A 16 21.76 27.52 -23.76
CA GLU A 16 22.69 27.74 -22.64
C GLU A 16 23.73 28.79 -23.08
N ASP A 17 23.53 30.04 -22.67
CA ASP A 17 24.62 31.02 -22.64
C ASP A 17 25.53 30.70 -21.46
N SER A 18 26.73 30.23 -21.78
CA SER A 18 27.80 29.94 -20.83
C SER A 18 28.50 31.23 -20.40
N GLU A 19 28.18 31.74 -19.22
CA GLU A 19 28.96 32.78 -18.55
C GLU A 19 29.41 32.26 -17.18
N GLN A 20 30.71 31.96 -17.05
CA GLN A 20 31.34 31.62 -15.77
C GLN A 20 31.61 32.89 -14.96
N PRO A 21 31.38 32.85 -13.64
CA PRO A 21 32.36 33.48 -12.76
C PRO A 21 32.71 32.66 -11.52
N GLY A 22 34.01 32.65 -11.23
CA GLY A 22 34.54 32.97 -9.90
C GLY A 22 34.28 31.99 -8.76
N GLY A 23 35.33 31.25 -8.38
CA GLY A 23 35.39 30.48 -7.15
C GLY A 23 35.15 31.35 -5.91
N GLY A 24 34.07 31.06 -5.20
CA GLY A 24 33.71 31.63 -3.91
C GLY A 24 32.60 30.78 -3.29
N LEU A 25 32.72 30.51 -2.00
CA LEU A 25 32.01 29.49 -1.23
C LEU A 25 30.47 29.62 -1.24
N ASN A 26 29.80 29.18 -2.31
CA ASN A 26 28.34 29.22 -2.46
C ASN A 26 27.65 27.94 -1.97
N VAL A 27 27.81 27.63 -0.67
CA VAL A 27 27.15 26.47 -0.04
C VAL A 27 25.63 26.68 0.05
N ILE A 28 25.17 27.91 0.32
CA ILE A 28 23.73 28.20 0.49
C ILE A 28 22.96 28.07 -0.83
N PRO A 29 23.41 28.65 -1.97
CA PRO A 29 22.76 28.43 -3.26
C PRO A 29 22.79 26.96 -3.71
N ALA A 30 23.88 26.24 -3.41
CA ALA A 30 24.00 24.82 -3.74
C ALA A 30 23.03 23.96 -2.92
N VAL A 31 22.87 24.24 -1.63
CA VAL A 31 21.89 23.56 -0.76
C VAL A 31 20.46 23.91 -1.20
N TYR A 32 20.18 25.18 -1.51
CA TYR A 32 18.87 25.57 -2.04
C TYR A 32 18.56 24.87 -3.36
N HIS A 33 19.50 24.84 -4.31
CA HIS A 33 19.33 24.10 -5.56
C HIS A 33 19.18 22.60 -5.33
N TRP A 34 19.92 22.02 -4.38
CA TRP A 34 19.79 20.61 -4.04
C TRP A 34 18.42 20.30 -3.43
N ILE A 35 17.92 21.12 -2.48
CA ILE A 35 16.58 20.99 -1.89
C ILE A 35 15.50 21.21 -2.96
N ALA A 36 15.62 22.25 -3.79
CA ALA A 36 14.66 22.53 -4.85
C ALA A 36 14.64 21.41 -5.90
N THR A 37 15.81 20.89 -6.26
CA THR A 37 15.92 19.75 -7.19
C THR A 37 15.35 18.48 -6.56
N TYR A 38 15.61 18.24 -5.27
CA TYR A 38 15.07 17.10 -4.54
C TYR A 38 13.55 17.21 -4.35
N TRP A 39 13.04 18.41 -4.08
CA TRP A 39 11.62 18.73 -3.97
C TRP A 39 10.90 18.56 -5.30
N HIS A 40 11.42 19.12 -6.38
CA HIS A 40 10.89 18.91 -7.73
C HIS A 40 10.98 17.45 -8.16
N ARG A 41 12.06 16.74 -7.78
CA ARG A 41 12.17 15.30 -7.96
C ARG A 41 11.14 14.54 -7.13
N SER A 42 10.78 15.02 -5.94
CA SER A 42 9.82 14.39 -5.04
C SER A 42 8.36 14.73 -5.38
N GLN A 43 8.11 15.75 -6.20
CA GLN A 43 6.81 16.03 -6.80
C GLN A 43 6.43 14.93 -7.79
N ILE A 44 5.83 13.88 -7.24
CA ILE A 44 5.26 12.73 -7.96
C ILE A 44 4.25 13.19 -9.03
N GLY A 45 3.60 14.34 -8.83
CA GLY A 45 2.65 14.94 -9.77
C GLY A 45 3.21 15.31 -11.15
N HIS A 46 4.54 15.47 -11.29
CA HIS A 46 5.18 15.79 -12.57
C HIS A 46 5.81 14.56 -13.27
N ARG A 47 5.80 13.39 -12.63
CA ARG A 47 6.50 12.19 -13.11
C ARG A 47 5.61 11.13 -13.75
N SER A 48 4.29 11.26 -13.62
CA SER A 48 3.36 10.45 -14.39
C SER A 48 2.72 11.35 -15.44
N GLU A 49 3.03 11.11 -16.71
CA GLU A 49 2.08 11.47 -17.77
C GLU A 49 0.76 10.81 -17.40
N TYR A 50 -0.17 11.59 -16.83
CA TYR A 50 -1.53 11.13 -16.66
C TYR A 50 -2.00 10.73 -18.04
N SER A 51 -2.34 9.44 -18.22
CA SER A 51 -2.97 8.99 -19.45
C SER A 51 -4.11 9.97 -19.76
N VAL A 52 -4.04 10.60 -20.93
CA VAL A 52 -4.98 11.64 -21.36
C VAL A 52 -6.41 11.13 -21.22
N GLU A 53 -6.60 9.84 -21.43
CA GLU A 53 -7.84 9.10 -21.25
C GLU A 53 -8.38 9.18 -19.80
N ARG A 54 -7.53 9.03 -18.77
CA ARG A 54 -7.95 9.14 -17.36
C ARG A 54 -8.36 10.57 -17.01
N LEU A 55 -7.62 11.56 -17.53
CA LEU A 55 -7.93 12.97 -17.32
C LEU A 55 -9.25 13.36 -18.00
N LEU A 56 -9.47 12.91 -19.24
CA LEU A 56 -10.72 13.11 -19.98
C LEU A 56 -11.89 12.42 -19.28
N ALA A 57 -11.72 11.17 -18.82
CA ALA A 57 -12.74 10.45 -18.07
C ALA A 57 -13.10 11.15 -16.75
N PHE A 58 -12.12 11.67 -16.02
CA PHE A 58 -12.35 12.44 -14.80
C PHE A 58 -13.11 13.74 -15.08
N ARG A 59 -12.70 14.50 -16.11
CA ARG A 59 -13.39 15.72 -16.53
C ARG A 59 -14.84 15.45 -16.90
N ASP A 60 -15.08 14.39 -17.67
CA ASP A 60 -16.43 14.02 -18.11
C ASP A 60 -17.29 13.52 -16.94
N TYR A 61 -16.69 12.80 -15.97
CA TYR A 61 -17.35 12.44 -14.72
C TYR A 61 -17.69 13.68 -13.89
N HIS A 62 -16.75 14.59 -13.68
CA HIS A 62 -16.97 15.84 -12.95
C HIS A 62 -18.09 16.70 -13.58
N ARG A 63 -18.18 16.74 -14.91
CA ARG A 63 -19.21 17.51 -15.62
C ARG A 63 -20.61 16.89 -15.54
N ARG A 64 -20.70 15.57 -15.35
CA ARG A 64 -21.96 14.80 -15.40
C ARG A 64 -22.45 14.33 -14.02
N ALA A 65 -21.55 14.20 -13.04
CA ALA A 65 -21.89 13.68 -11.72
C ALA A 65 -22.50 14.79 -10.84
N SER A 66 -23.64 14.49 -10.23
CA SER A 66 -24.20 15.36 -9.18
C SER A 66 -23.37 15.24 -7.91
N ILE A 67 -23.29 16.32 -7.13
CA ILE A 67 -22.60 16.34 -5.83
C ILE A 67 -23.16 15.24 -4.91
N ALA A 68 -24.47 15.02 -4.93
CA ALA A 68 -25.13 13.94 -4.19
C ALA A 68 -24.58 12.55 -4.53
N ARG A 69 -24.32 12.27 -5.82
CA ARG A 69 -23.70 11.00 -6.25
C ARG A 69 -22.28 10.87 -5.72
N VAL A 70 -21.49 11.95 -5.77
CA VAL A 70 -20.10 11.94 -5.27
C VAL A 70 -20.07 11.67 -3.78
N VAL A 71 -20.87 12.40 -2.99
CA VAL A 71 -20.99 12.20 -1.54
C VAL A 71 -21.47 10.79 -1.22
N ALA A 72 -22.48 10.29 -1.92
CA ALA A 72 -22.97 8.93 -1.74
C ALA A 72 -21.87 7.89 -2.02
N VAL A 73 -21.08 8.04 -3.08
CA VAL A 73 -19.96 7.13 -3.37
C VAL A 73 -18.92 7.17 -2.26
N CYS A 74 -18.55 8.36 -1.75
CA CYS A 74 -17.59 8.51 -0.67
C CYS A 74 -18.05 7.85 0.64
N ILE A 75 -19.34 7.92 0.96
CA ILE A 75 -19.91 7.33 2.17
C ILE A 75 -20.14 5.82 1.99
N LEU A 76 -20.66 5.39 0.84
CA LEU A 76 -21.05 3.99 0.61
C LEU A 76 -19.86 3.09 0.28
N ALA A 77 -18.80 3.61 -0.36
CA ALA A 77 -17.61 2.83 -0.71
C ALA A 77 -16.92 2.14 0.48
N PRO A 78 -16.73 2.77 1.66
CA PRO A 78 -16.12 2.10 2.81
C PRO A 78 -17.07 1.15 3.56
N ILE A 79 -18.39 1.27 3.41
CA ILE A 79 -19.37 0.51 4.22
C ILE A 79 -19.15 -1.01 4.11
N PRO A 80 -18.98 -1.63 2.93
CA PRO A 80 -18.75 -3.07 2.85
C PRO A 80 -17.52 -3.52 3.62
N ALA A 81 -16.42 -2.75 3.55
CA ALA A 81 -15.19 -3.07 4.27
C ALA A 81 -15.37 -2.93 5.79
N VAL A 82 -16.07 -1.89 6.24
CA VAL A 82 -16.40 -1.68 7.66
C VAL A 82 -17.32 -2.80 8.18
N CYS A 83 -18.34 -3.18 7.42
CA CYS A 83 -19.22 -4.29 7.80
C CYS A 83 -18.44 -5.60 7.96
N VAL A 84 -17.56 -5.93 7.01
CA VAL A 84 -16.71 -7.12 7.13
C VAL A 84 -15.81 -7.06 8.36
N ALA A 85 -15.18 -5.91 8.63
CA ALA A 85 -14.35 -5.73 9.81
C ALA A 85 -15.16 -5.92 11.10
N LEU A 86 -16.34 -5.30 11.20
CA LEU A 86 -17.24 -5.44 12.35
C LEU A 86 -17.71 -6.88 12.55
N LEU A 87 -18.01 -7.60 11.46
CA LEU A 87 -18.40 -9.02 11.54
C LEU A 87 -17.25 -9.87 12.08
N ILE A 88 -16.02 -9.67 11.59
CA ILE A 88 -14.83 -10.33 12.14
C ILE A 88 -14.67 -9.98 13.61
N ASP A 89 -14.83 -8.71 13.97
CA ASP A 89 -14.58 -8.22 15.33
C ASP A 89 -15.65 -8.58 16.35
N SER A 90 -16.89 -8.77 15.91
CA SER A 90 -18.01 -9.23 16.72
C SER A 90 -17.87 -10.69 17.19
N THR A 91 -16.94 -11.45 16.61
CA THR A 91 -16.78 -12.86 16.96
C THR A 91 -16.10 -13.00 18.34
N PRO A 92 -16.73 -13.62 19.35
CA PRO A 92 -16.24 -13.59 20.73
C PRO A 92 -14.92 -14.34 20.91
N LEU A 93 -14.00 -13.75 21.66
CA LEU A 93 -12.71 -14.35 22.02
C LEU A 93 -12.79 -14.92 23.44
N LYS A 94 -12.13 -16.06 23.69
CA LYS A 94 -11.97 -16.60 25.03
C LYS A 94 -10.79 -15.91 25.74
N PRO A 95 -10.69 -16.02 27.07
CA PRO A 95 -9.53 -15.55 27.80
C PRO A 95 -8.21 -16.10 27.22
N PRO A 96 -7.16 -15.27 27.06
CA PRO A 96 -5.87 -15.75 26.57
C PRO A 96 -5.17 -16.73 27.52
N SER A 97 -5.56 -16.75 28.80
CA SER A 97 -5.09 -17.69 29.83
C SER A 97 -5.39 -19.14 29.51
N ASP A 98 -6.46 -19.40 28.75
CA ASP A 98 -6.90 -20.75 28.39
C ASP A 98 -5.99 -21.39 27.31
N GLY A 99 -4.98 -20.64 26.86
CA GLY A 99 -4.02 -21.06 25.86
C GLY A 99 -4.56 -21.00 24.44
N TRP A 100 -3.66 -21.24 23.49
CA TRP A 100 -3.98 -21.08 22.06
C TRP A 100 -4.95 -22.15 21.55
N ARG A 101 -4.85 -23.39 22.05
CA ARG A 101 -5.71 -24.51 21.61
C ARG A 101 -7.19 -24.29 21.92
N ALA A 102 -7.50 -23.60 23.02
CA ALA A 102 -8.87 -23.26 23.40
C ALA A 102 -9.46 -22.12 22.55
N ASN A 103 -8.61 -21.34 21.88
CA ASN A 103 -8.91 -20.10 21.18
C ASN A 103 -9.00 -20.29 19.65
N SER A 104 -9.70 -21.30 19.15
CA SER A 104 -9.90 -21.53 17.71
C SER A 104 -10.53 -20.32 16.99
N THR A 105 -11.40 -19.57 17.69
CA THR A 105 -12.04 -18.36 17.17
C THR A 105 -11.06 -17.24 16.84
N PHE A 106 -9.96 -17.13 17.58
CA PHE A 106 -8.88 -16.18 17.27
C PHE A 106 -8.28 -16.47 15.89
N PHE A 107 -7.96 -17.74 15.62
CA PHE A 107 -7.39 -18.17 14.35
C PHE A 107 -8.39 -18.00 13.20
N LEU A 108 -9.68 -18.24 13.43
CA LEU A 108 -10.73 -17.97 12.44
C LEU A 108 -10.78 -16.48 12.07
N ARG A 109 -10.81 -15.58 13.05
CA ARG A 109 -10.77 -14.13 12.83
C ARG A 109 -9.52 -13.72 12.05
N TRP A 110 -8.37 -14.25 12.45
CA TRP A 110 -7.10 -13.99 11.77
C TRP A 110 -7.10 -14.44 10.31
N CYS A 111 -7.65 -15.63 10.05
CA CYS A 111 -7.81 -16.20 8.71
C CYS A 111 -8.71 -15.32 7.84
N ALA A 112 -9.89 -14.96 8.36
CA ALA A 112 -10.85 -14.12 7.67
C ALA A 112 -10.26 -12.75 7.35
N ALA A 113 -9.62 -12.10 8.32
CA ALA A 113 -8.94 -10.82 8.11
C ALA A 113 -7.84 -10.94 7.04
N SER A 114 -7.00 -11.97 7.11
CA SER A 114 -5.94 -12.23 6.13
C SER A 114 -6.51 -12.42 4.72
N PHE A 115 -7.63 -13.15 4.60
CA PHE A 115 -8.32 -13.38 3.33
C PHE A 115 -8.85 -12.07 2.72
N PHE A 116 -9.59 -11.26 3.48
CA PHE A 116 -10.16 -10.01 2.95
C PHE A 116 -9.09 -8.97 2.63
N VAL A 117 -8.03 -8.88 3.43
CA VAL A 117 -6.87 -8.03 3.11
C VAL A 117 -6.21 -8.50 1.81
N ALA A 118 -6.00 -9.81 1.62
CA ALA A 118 -5.43 -10.34 0.39
C ALA A 118 -6.34 -10.11 -0.83
N ILE A 119 -7.66 -10.22 -0.69
CA ILE A 119 -8.63 -9.85 -1.74
C ILE A 119 -8.47 -8.36 -2.11
N GLY A 120 -8.44 -7.47 -1.12
CA GLY A 120 -8.31 -6.03 -1.35
C GLY A 120 -6.97 -5.66 -2.00
N ALA A 121 -5.86 -6.28 -1.56
CA ALA A 121 -4.55 -6.09 -2.17
C ALA A 121 -4.51 -6.61 -3.61
N THR A 122 -5.16 -7.75 -3.87
CA THR A 122 -5.21 -8.34 -5.21
C THR A 122 -6.08 -7.49 -6.15
N ALA A 123 -7.19 -6.94 -5.66
CA ALA A 123 -8.03 -6.02 -6.42
C ALA A 123 -7.23 -4.78 -6.85
N GLN A 124 -6.48 -4.17 -5.92
CA GLN A 124 -5.58 -3.05 -6.24
C GLN A 124 -4.52 -3.43 -7.27
N LEU A 125 -3.92 -4.62 -7.14
CA LEU A 125 -2.95 -5.11 -8.10
C LEU A 125 -3.55 -5.28 -9.50
N ARG A 126 -4.76 -5.85 -9.61
CA ARG A 126 -5.46 -6.07 -10.89
C ARG A 126 -5.74 -4.78 -11.66
N GLU A 127 -6.04 -3.69 -10.96
CA GLU A 127 -6.28 -2.38 -11.57
C GLU A 127 -5.00 -1.73 -12.11
N VAL A 128 -3.83 -2.17 -11.65
CA VAL A 128 -2.54 -1.56 -11.99
C VAL A 128 -1.76 -2.35 -13.01
N ILE A 129 -1.88 -3.68 -13.01
CA ILE A 129 -1.21 -4.55 -13.98
C ILE A 129 -1.93 -4.54 -15.33
N VAL A 130 -1.24 -5.04 -16.38
CA VAL A 130 -1.83 -5.19 -17.71
C VAL A 130 -3.15 -5.99 -17.64
N PRO A 131 -4.27 -5.46 -18.18
CA PRO A 131 -5.55 -6.15 -18.18
C PRO A 131 -5.46 -7.56 -18.77
N GLY A 132 -6.17 -8.51 -18.17
CA GLY A 132 -6.16 -9.93 -18.59
C GLY A 132 -5.00 -10.75 -18.03
N THR A 133 -4.01 -10.14 -17.37
CA THR A 133 -2.90 -10.87 -16.72
C THR A 133 -3.36 -11.73 -15.54
N LEU A 134 -4.37 -11.26 -14.79
CA LEU A 134 -4.88 -11.96 -13.62
C LEU A 134 -6.41 -12.13 -13.70
N SER A 135 -6.85 -13.38 -13.75
CA SER A 135 -8.26 -13.77 -13.71
C SER A 135 -8.88 -13.52 -12.33
N ALA A 136 -10.21 -13.37 -12.26
CA ALA A 136 -10.94 -13.28 -11.00
C ALA A 136 -10.76 -14.55 -10.15
N ILE A 137 -10.73 -15.72 -10.79
CA ILE A 137 -10.47 -17.00 -10.11
C ILE A 137 -9.04 -17.00 -9.54
N GLY A 138 -8.06 -16.55 -10.32
CA GLY A 138 -6.68 -16.41 -9.86
C GLY A 138 -6.57 -15.48 -8.64
N ALA A 139 -7.35 -14.40 -8.62
CA ALA A 139 -7.38 -13.50 -7.48
C ALA A 139 -7.91 -14.15 -6.20
N VAL A 140 -8.99 -14.94 -6.32
CA VAL A 140 -9.54 -15.72 -5.19
C VAL A 140 -8.54 -16.77 -4.72
N LEU A 141 -7.84 -17.45 -5.63
CA LEU A 141 -6.80 -18.42 -5.28
C LEU A 141 -5.63 -17.78 -4.54
N ILE A 142 -5.18 -16.58 -4.96
CA ILE A 142 -4.16 -15.83 -4.23
C ILE A 142 -4.62 -15.55 -2.80
N ALA A 143 -5.86 -15.07 -2.63
CA ALA A 143 -6.38 -14.73 -1.31
C ALA A 143 -6.53 -15.94 -0.39
N ILE A 144 -7.11 -17.04 -0.89
CA ILE A 144 -7.24 -18.29 -0.11
C ILE A 144 -5.87 -18.84 0.25
N GLY A 145 -4.97 -18.97 -0.73
CA GLY A 145 -3.62 -19.48 -0.49
C GLY A 145 -2.85 -18.63 0.51
N THR A 146 -2.95 -17.31 0.40
CA THR A 146 -2.29 -16.37 1.34
C THR A 146 -2.85 -16.56 2.75
N ALA A 147 -4.17 -16.62 2.91
CA ALA A 147 -4.81 -16.79 4.22
C ALA A 147 -4.43 -18.12 4.88
N VAL A 148 -4.46 -19.22 4.12
CA VAL A 148 -4.16 -20.57 4.62
C VAL A 148 -2.68 -20.74 5.00
N VAL A 149 -1.76 -20.21 4.20
CA VAL A 149 -0.33 -20.26 4.54
C VAL A 149 -0.03 -19.33 5.72
N HIS A 150 -0.63 -18.13 5.73
CA HIS A 150 -0.41 -17.17 6.81
C HIS A 150 -0.93 -17.65 8.16
N ILE A 151 -2.15 -18.20 8.23
CA ILE A 151 -2.69 -18.77 9.47
C ILE A 151 -1.84 -19.94 9.97
N SER A 152 -1.29 -20.75 9.07
CA SER A 152 -0.38 -21.85 9.42
C SER A 152 0.89 -21.33 10.09
N VAL A 153 1.48 -20.23 9.57
CA VAL A 153 2.60 -19.54 10.21
C VAL A 153 2.21 -18.99 11.58
N VAL A 154 1.04 -18.37 11.72
CA VAL A 154 0.56 -17.84 13.00
C VAL A 154 0.40 -18.96 14.04
N ILE A 155 -0.19 -20.10 13.66
CA ILE A 155 -0.32 -21.26 14.53
C ILE A 155 1.05 -21.80 14.92
N ALA A 156 1.98 -21.92 13.97
CA ALA A 156 3.34 -22.39 14.23
C ALA A 156 4.09 -21.47 15.21
N VAL A 157 4.06 -20.15 15.01
CA VAL A 157 4.68 -19.19 15.94
C VAL A 157 4.05 -19.28 17.33
N THR A 158 2.72 -19.36 17.37
CA THR A 158 1.98 -19.46 18.64
C THR A 158 2.31 -20.74 19.39
N ALA A 159 2.41 -21.87 18.69
CA ALA A 159 2.70 -23.17 19.29
C ALA A 159 4.14 -23.29 19.80
N ASN A 160 5.11 -22.61 19.16
CA ASN A 160 6.53 -22.71 19.48
C ASN A 160 7.07 -21.60 20.38
N TRP A 161 6.36 -20.47 20.53
CA TRP A 161 6.88 -19.32 21.28
C TRP A 161 5.98 -18.87 22.43
N ARG A 162 4.91 -18.13 22.15
CA ARG A 162 4.00 -17.61 23.19
C ARG A 162 2.63 -17.25 22.59
N PHE A 163 1.58 -17.46 23.38
CA PHE A 163 0.22 -17.00 23.10
C PHE A 163 -0.25 -16.01 24.18
N PRO A 164 -0.87 -14.88 23.81
CA PRO A 164 -0.94 -14.30 22.47
C PRO A 164 0.44 -13.82 22.00
N ILE A 165 0.65 -13.71 20.68
CA ILE A 165 1.94 -13.28 20.11
C ILE A 165 2.17 -11.80 20.48
N PRO A 166 3.28 -11.45 21.17
CA PRO A 166 3.58 -10.06 21.49
C PRO A 166 3.80 -9.27 20.21
N PHE A 167 3.11 -8.14 20.04
CA PHE A 167 3.14 -7.35 18.80
C PHE A 167 2.84 -8.16 17.53
N GLY A 168 1.94 -9.15 17.62
CA GLY A 168 1.68 -10.12 16.55
C GLY A 168 1.44 -9.50 15.17
N TYR A 169 0.68 -8.40 15.07
CA TYR A 169 0.47 -7.71 13.79
C TYR A 169 1.76 -7.17 13.16
N VAL A 170 2.66 -6.59 13.96
CA VAL A 170 3.93 -6.01 13.48
C VAL A 170 4.90 -7.11 13.08
N LEU A 171 4.96 -8.19 13.84
CA LEU A 171 5.86 -9.31 13.54
C LEU A 171 5.39 -10.10 12.32
N LEU A 172 4.08 -10.19 12.09
CA LEU A 172 3.49 -11.04 11.06
C LEU A 172 3.18 -10.30 9.76
N ILE A 173 3.22 -8.96 9.71
CA ILE A 173 3.01 -8.21 8.47
C ILE A 173 4.10 -8.54 7.42
N GLY A 174 5.36 -8.68 7.84
CA GLY A 174 6.46 -9.09 6.95
C GLY A 174 6.22 -10.47 6.34
N PRO A 175 6.03 -11.53 7.15
CA PRO A 175 5.63 -12.86 6.70
C PRO A 175 4.40 -12.84 5.76
N PHE A 176 3.35 -12.11 6.11
CA PHE A 176 2.16 -11.97 5.27
C PHE A 176 2.51 -11.43 3.88
N MET A 177 3.30 -10.36 3.80
CA MET A 177 3.70 -9.75 2.53
C MET A 177 4.55 -10.71 1.68
N MET A 178 5.49 -11.42 2.31
CA MET A 178 6.30 -12.42 1.61
C MET A 178 5.42 -13.52 1.00
N ILE A 179 4.52 -14.08 1.80
CA ILE A 179 3.58 -15.14 1.36
C ILE A 179 2.71 -14.62 0.21
N TYR A 180 2.08 -13.45 0.38
CA TYR A 180 1.20 -12.85 -0.62
C TYR A 180 1.90 -12.67 -1.97
N TRP A 181 3.10 -12.08 -1.97
CA TRP A 181 3.85 -11.83 -3.21
C TRP A 181 4.37 -13.13 -3.85
N SER A 182 4.82 -14.09 -3.04
CA SER A 182 5.23 -15.41 -3.56
C SER A 182 4.07 -16.14 -4.25
N ILE A 183 2.88 -16.17 -3.63
CA ILE A 183 1.70 -16.81 -4.22
C ILE A 183 1.23 -16.03 -5.46
N THR A 184 1.27 -14.71 -5.43
CA THR A 184 0.92 -13.87 -6.59
C THR A 184 1.83 -14.17 -7.78
N VAL A 185 3.14 -14.27 -7.58
CA VAL A 185 4.11 -14.63 -8.62
C VAL A 185 3.85 -16.04 -9.15
N LEU A 186 3.50 -16.98 -8.28
CA LEU A 186 3.18 -18.35 -8.66
C LEU A 186 1.90 -18.42 -9.53
N VAL A 187 0.86 -17.68 -9.15
CA VAL A 187 -0.44 -17.67 -9.85
C VAL A 187 -0.37 -16.94 -11.20
N ILE A 188 0.34 -15.81 -11.29
CA ILE A 188 0.56 -15.11 -12.57
C ILE A 188 1.53 -15.90 -13.45
N GLY A 189 2.47 -16.61 -12.84
CA GLY A 189 3.51 -17.38 -13.50
C GLY A 189 4.82 -16.61 -13.62
N PRO A 190 5.93 -17.12 -13.06
CA PRO A 190 7.22 -16.42 -13.07
C PRO A 190 7.76 -16.18 -14.48
N ARG A 191 7.44 -17.05 -15.45
CA ARG A 191 7.84 -16.90 -16.86
C ARG A 191 7.13 -15.72 -17.53
N VAL A 192 5.83 -15.53 -17.26
CA VAL A 192 5.04 -14.42 -17.81
C VAL A 192 5.60 -13.08 -17.30
N ILE A 193 5.92 -13.04 -16.01
CA ILE A 193 6.56 -11.88 -15.37
C ILE A 193 7.96 -11.65 -15.97
N ALA A 194 8.78 -12.68 -16.11
CA ALA A 194 10.13 -12.53 -16.66
C ALA A 194 10.15 -12.00 -18.11
N ASN A 195 9.17 -12.38 -18.92
CA ASN A 195 9.08 -11.99 -20.33
C ASN A 195 8.53 -10.57 -20.53
N SER A 196 7.78 -10.00 -19.57
CA SER A 196 7.20 -8.67 -19.69
C SER A 196 7.88 -7.63 -18.81
N LYS A 197 8.64 -6.71 -19.44
CA LYS A 197 9.24 -5.56 -18.74
C LYS A 197 8.20 -4.65 -18.10
N ILE A 198 7.05 -4.47 -18.75
CA ILE A 198 5.95 -3.61 -18.27
C ILE A 198 5.32 -4.21 -17.00
N LEU A 199 5.01 -5.52 -17.04
CA LEU A 199 4.40 -6.21 -15.90
C LEU A 199 5.31 -6.18 -14.67
N ARG A 200 6.61 -6.43 -14.84
CA ARG A 200 7.59 -6.32 -13.75
C ARG A 200 7.64 -4.94 -13.13
N HIS A 201 7.63 -3.91 -13.97
CA HIS A 201 7.63 -2.53 -13.49
C HIS A 201 6.37 -2.24 -12.66
N GLN A 202 5.19 -2.59 -13.19
CA GLN A 202 3.91 -2.41 -12.48
C GLN A 202 3.87 -3.15 -11.15
N MET A 203 4.28 -4.43 -11.12
CA MET A 203 4.33 -5.23 -9.90
C MET A 203 5.33 -4.65 -8.89
N LYS A 204 6.51 -4.18 -9.33
CA LYS A 204 7.50 -3.53 -8.45
C LYS A 204 6.96 -2.24 -7.85
N THR A 205 6.28 -1.42 -8.65
CA THR A 205 5.63 -0.19 -8.15
C THR A 205 4.57 -0.52 -7.10
N GLN A 206 3.70 -1.51 -7.38
CA GLN A 206 2.69 -1.96 -6.42
C GLN A 206 3.30 -2.54 -5.14
N PHE A 207 4.37 -3.32 -5.26
CA PHE A 207 5.14 -3.80 -4.11
C PHE A 207 5.63 -2.65 -3.23
N MET A 208 6.20 -1.59 -3.82
CA MET A 208 6.67 -0.43 -3.06
C MET A 208 5.53 0.30 -2.34
N ILE A 209 4.38 0.49 -3.01
CA ILE A 209 3.20 1.14 -2.42
C ILE A 209 2.66 0.32 -1.25
N VAL A 210 2.46 -0.99 -1.43
CA VAL A 210 1.95 -1.88 -0.39
C VAL A 210 2.93 -2.00 0.79
N SER A 211 4.23 -2.02 0.51
CA SER A 211 5.27 -2.04 1.55
C SER A 211 5.26 -0.75 2.38
N ALA A 212 5.03 0.41 1.74
CA ALA A 212 4.89 1.68 2.46
C ALA A 212 3.69 1.66 3.41
N HIS A 213 2.56 1.07 3.02
CA HIS A 213 1.42 0.90 3.93
C HIS A 213 1.78 0.05 5.16
N GLY A 214 2.51 -1.05 4.97
CA GLY A 214 2.97 -1.90 6.08
C GLY A 214 3.91 -1.17 7.06
N LEU A 215 4.71 -0.22 6.57
CA LEU A 215 5.57 0.61 7.42
C LEU A 215 4.76 1.53 8.33
N VAL A 216 3.69 2.14 7.81
CA VAL A 216 2.77 2.99 8.61
C VAL A 216 2.15 2.21 9.76
N THR A 217 1.77 0.95 9.55
CA THR A 217 1.24 0.07 10.62
C THR A 217 2.27 -0.18 11.72
N SER A 218 3.56 -0.23 11.37
CA SER A 218 4.66 -0.46 12.31
C SER A 218 5.03 0.79 13.12
N THR A 219 4.68 1.98 12.63
CA THR A 219 4.93 3.25 13.31
C THR A 219 4.20 3.34 14.65
N TYR A 220 2.97 2.84 14.74
CA TYR A 220 2.13 2.94 15.94
C TYR A 220 2.77 2.35 17.22
N PRO A 221 3.26 1.10 17.24
CA PRO A 221 3.94 0.55 18.41
C PRO A 221 5.25 1.27 18.77
N ILE A 222 5.99 1.75 17.77
CA ILE A 222 7.24 2.50 17.99
C ILE A 222 6.93 3.83 18.68
N VAL A 223 5.95 4.56 18.14
CA VAL A 223 5.45 5.82 18.69
C VAL A 223 4.90 5.61 20.10
N THR A 224 4.16 4.54 20.32
CA THR A 224 3.62 4.18 21.64
C THR A 224 4.76 3.88 22.63
N ALA A 225 5.79 3.13 22.21
CA ALA A 225 6.95 2.84 23.06
C ALA A 225 7.74 4.11 23.42
N ILE A 226 7.86 5.06 22.49
CA ILE A 226 8.47 6.37 22.74
C ILE A 226 7.62 7.17 23.70
N PHE A 227 6.30 7.25 23.48
CA PHE A 227 5.37 7.98 24.33
C PHE A 227 5.44 7.53 25.79
N HIS A 228 5.51 6.23 26.05
CA HIS A 228 5.64 5.67 27.40
C HIS A 228 6.99 5.97 28.08
N ARG A 229 8.00 6.43 27.34
CA ARG A 229 9.31 6.84 27.88
C ARG A 229 9.42 8.35 28.11
N LEU A 230 8.45 9.14 27.66
CA LEU A 230 8.47 10.60 27.78
C LEU A 230 7.81 11.05 29.08
N SER A 231 8.29 12.17 29.63
CA SER A 231 7.64 12.84 30.78
C SER A 231 6.35 13.56 30.35
N GLY A 232 5.42 13.83 31.26
CA GLY A 232 4.10 14.40 30.95
C GLY A 232 4.10 15.62 30.00
N PRO A 233 4.95 16.65 30.20
CA PRO A 233 5.03 17.78 29.28
C PRO A 233 5.54 17.41 27.87
N GLN A 234 6.47 16.45 27.79
CA GLN A 234 7.02 15.95 26.53
C GLN A 234 6.02 15.05 25.80
N GLN A 235 5.18 14.30 26.52
CA GLN A 235 4.07 13.54 25.95
C GLN A 235 3.08 14.47 25.25
N ILE A 236 2.72 15.59 25.89
CA ILE A 236 1.82 16.59 25.30
C ILE A 236 2.43 17.18 24.02
N ALA A 237 3.69 17.61 24.06
CA ALA A 237 4.39 18.12 22.88
C ALA A 237 4.49 17.09 21.74
N PHE A 238 4.70 15.82 22.09
CA PHE A 238 4.82 14.72 21.13
C PHE A 238 3.48 14.39 20.44
N VAL A 239 2.34 14.53 21.12
CA VAL A 239 1.01 14.36 20.51
C VAL A 239 0.77 15.36 19.38
N PHE A 240 1.24 16.61 19.51
CA PHE A 240 1.11 17.61 18.45
C PHE A 240 1.98 17.34 17.21
N VAL A 241 3.01 16.51 17.34
CA VAL A 241 3.93 16.14 16.25
C VAL A 241 3.51 14.82 15.58
N MET A 242 2.60 14.06 16.19
CA MET A 242 2.08 12.84 15.58
C MET A 242 1.17 13.17 14.38
N PRO A 243 1.36 12.49 13.23
CA PRO A 243 0.51 12.65 12.05
C PRO A 243 -0.88 12.03 12.21
#